data_AF-A0A452YX94-F1
#
_entry.id   AF-A0A452YX94-F1
#
_cell.length_a   1.000
_cell.length_b   1.000
_cell.length_c   1.000
_cell.angle_alpha   90.00
_cell.angle_beta   90.00
_cell.angle_gamma   90.00
#
_symmetry.space_group_name_H-M   'P 1'
#
loop_
_entity.id
_entity.type
_entity.pdbx_description
1 polymer ?
#
loop_
_entity_poly.entity_id
_entity_poly.type
_entity_poly.pdbx_seq_one_letter_code
_entity_poly.pdbx_strand_id
1 'polypeptide(L)'
;AMTAIELEARDEPMEQQDGLSSSSSYASSFYAMRQCRICHEEEDESCAAMESPCACSGSLKYAHRGCVQRWCDEKGSTLCEICLQG
;
A
#
# COMPACT_ATOMS: atom_id res chain seq x y z
N ALA A 1 37.32 12.18 7.08
CA ALA A 1 35.95 11.94 6.58
C ALA A 1 35.59 10.48 6.84
N MET A 2 34.32 10.26 7.19
CA MET A 2 33.60 8.98 7.30
C MET A 2 33.94 8.09 8.52
N THR A 3 33.01 8.09 9.48
CA THR A 3 32.97 7.23 10.67
C THR A 3 32.69 5.78 10.28
N ALA A 4 33.59 4.88 10.69
CA ALA A 4 33.42 3.43 10.61
C ALA A 4 32.55 2.94 11.79
N ILE A 5 31.60 2.06 11.51
CA ILE A 5 30.75 1.42 12.51
C ILE A 5 31.43 0.09 12.86
N GLU A 6 32.07 -0.01 14.02
CA GLU A 6 32.69 -1.24 14.52
C GLU A 6 31.66 -2.18 15.14
N LEU A 7 31.79 -3.46 14.78
CA LEU A 7 31.01 -4.60 15.26
C LEU A 7 31.61 -5.08 16.58
N GLU A 8 30.89 -4.94 17.70
CA GLU A 8 31.15 -5.76 18.89
C GLU A 8 29.87 -6.49 19.28
N ALA A 9 29.75 -7.73 18.80
CA ALA A 9 28.74 -8.68 19.24
C ALA A 9 29.18 -9.27 20.59
N ARG A 10 28.50 -8.88 21.67
CA ARG A 10 28.65 -9.48 23.00
C ARG A 10 27.42 -10.34 23.32
N ASP A 11 27.74 -11.56 23.72
CA ASP A 11 27.00 -12.74 24.16
C ASP A 11 25.78 -12.53 25.10
N GLU A 12 24.66 -13.22 24.80
CA GLU A 12 23.55 -13.73 25.65
C GLU A 12 22.49 -12.78 26.31
N PRO A 13 21.24 -13.21 26.63
CA PRO A 13 20.65 -14.56 26.55
C PRO A 13 19.29 -14.66 25.81
N MET A 14 18.98 -15.89 25.42
CA MET A 14 17.72 -16.34 24.82
C MET A 14 16.60 -16.47 25.87
N GLU A 15 15.57 -15.60 25.87
CA GLU A 15 14.27 -15.86 26.53
C GLU A 15 13.09 -15.30 25.72
N GLN A 16 12.02 -16.11 25.67
CA GLN A 16 10.86 -16.03 24.79
C GLN A 16 9.92 -14.87 25.09
N GLN A 17 9.42 -14.19 24.04
CA GLN A 17 7.99 -13.90 23.84
C GLN A 17 7.74 -13.23 22.48
N ASP A 18 6.80 -13.84 21.75
CA ASP A 18 6.06 -13.35 20.58
C ASP A 18 6.86 -12.94 19.33
N GLY A 19 6.69 -13.73 18.28
CA GLY A 19 7.49 -13.65 17.07
C GLY A 19 7.34 -12.37 16.25
N LEU A 20 8.43 -12.12 15.49
CA LEU A 20 8.66 -11.10 14.47
C LEU A 20 9.26 -9.77 14.96
N SER A 21 10.60 -9.70 14.97
CA SER A 21 11.30 -8.46 14.64
C SER A 21 12.10 -8.63 13.34
N SER A 22 11.65 -7.89 12.33
CA SER A 22 12.48 -7.21 11.35
C SER A 22 13.38 -8.04 10.43
N SER A 23 12.73 -8.68 9.46
CA SER A 23 13.14 -8.49 8.06
C SER A 23 12.00 -7.79 7.32
N SER A 24 11.66 -6.58 7.78
CA SER A 24 10.41 -5.87 7.43
C SER A 24 10.42 -5.15 6.08
N SER A 25 11.52 -5.19 5.33
CA SER A 25 11.59 -4.54 4.01
C SER A 25 10.73 -5.23 2.94
N TYR A 26 10.38 -6.50 3.11
CA TYR A 26 9.50 -7.24 2.20
C TYR A 26 8.04 -7.29 2.71
N ALA A 27 7.84 -7.25 4.03
CA ALA A 27 6.50 -7.26 4.62
C ALA A 27 5.77 -5.93 4.38
N SER A 28 6.49 -4.80 4.47
CA SER A 28 5.97 -3.49 4.03
C SER A 28 5.59 -3.45 2.54
N SER A 29 6.17 -4.32 1.71
CA SER A 29 5.84 -4.37 0.27
C SER A 29 4.52 -5.09 -0.04
N PHE A 30 4.02 -5.94 0.88
CA PHE A 30 2.77 -6.69 0.67
C PHE A 30 1.54 -5.99 1.28
N TYR A 31 1.70 -5.12 2.28
CA TYR A 31 0.60 -4.26 2.75
C TYR A 31 0.28 -3.10 1.78
N ALA A 32 1.22 -2.76 0.88
CA ALA A 32 1.02 -1.83 -0.24
C ALA A 32 0.03 -2.31 -1.33
N MET A 33 -0.67 -3.44 -1.13
CA MET A 33 -1.59 -4.00 -2.14
C MET A 33 -2.93 -3.26 -2.25
N ARG A 34 -3.27 -2.37 -1.32
CA ARG A 34 -4.48 -1.53 -1.37
C ARG A 34 -4.14 -0.04 -1.34
N GLN A 35 -3.44 0.40 -2.38
CA GLN A 35 -3.18 1.81 -2.63
C GLN A 35 -4.18 2.35 -3.65
N CYS A 36 -4.69 3.56 -3.42
CA CYS A 36 -5.62 4.19 -4.35
C CYS A 36 -4.88 4.51 -5.65
N ARG A 37 -5.31 3.94 -6.78
CA ARG A 37 -4.68 4.16 -8.10
C ARG A 37 -4.72 5.61 -8.61
N ILE A 38 -5.39 6.51 -7.89
CA ILE A 38 -5.63 7.91 -8.29
C ILE A 38 -4.80 8.87 -7.43
N CYS A 39 -4.90 8.79 -6.10
CA CYS A 39 -4.13 9.67 -5.19
C CYS A 39 -2.85 9.03 -4.64
N HIS A 40 -2.66 7.72 -4.87
CA HIS A 40 -1.53 6.95 -4.37
C HIS A 40 -1.40 6.90 -2.83
N GLU A 41 -2.50 7.14 -2.11
CA GLU A 41 -2.56 6.98 -0.66
C GLU A 41 -3.17 5.62 -0.30
N GLU A 42 -2.77 5.08 0.84
CA GLU A 42 -3.28 3.83 1.41
C GLU A 42 -4.60 4.07 2.17
N GLU A 43 -5.34 3.00 2.46
CA GLU A 43 -6.50 3.05 3.34
C GLU A 43 -6.02 3.28 4.78
N ASP A 44 -5.88 4.54 5.19
CA ASP A 44 -5.71 4.86 6.61
C ASP A 44 -6.97 4.37 7.34
N GLU A 45 -6.80 3.68 8.48
CA GLU A 45 -7.87 3.09 9.30
C GLU A 45 -8.98 4.09 9.71
N SER A 46 -8.78 5.38 9.45
CA SER A 46 -9.67 6.48 9.78
C SER A 46 -10.42 7.10 8.60
N CYS A 47 -10.01 6.93 7.34
CA CYS A 47 -10.51 7.78 6.26
C CYS A 47 -10.56 7.08 4.88
N ALA A 48 -11.79 6.89 4.39
CA ALA A 48 -12.20 6.53 3.03
C ALA A 48 -12.14 5.03 2.64
N ALA A 49 -13.34 4.42 2.61
CA ALA A 49 -13.55 3.10 2.04
C ALA A 49 -13.03 3.01 0.60
N MET A 50 -12.19 2.02 0.34
CA MET A 50 -11.74 1.67 -1.00
C MET A 50 -12.76 0.79 -1.72
N GLU A 51 -12.91 1.00 -3.02
CA GLU A 51 -13.74 0.18 -3.89
C GLU A 51 -12.96 -0.32 -5.12
N SER A 52 -13.56 -1.27 -5.84
CA SER A 52 -13.09 -1.69 -7.16
C SER A 52 -14.05 -1.19 -8.24
N PRO A 53 -13.80 0.00 -8.83
CA PRO A 53 -14.74 0.64 -9.75
C PRO A 53 -14.73 0.03 -11.17
N CYS A 54 -13.95 -1.03 -11.38
CA CYS A 54 -13.85 -1.72 -12.67
C CYS A 54 -13.23 -3.11 -12.48
N ALA A 55 -13.13 -3.87 -13.57
CA ALA A 55 -12.59 -5.23 -13.59
C ALA A 55 -11.05 -5.31 -13.62
N CYS A 56 -10.32 -4.19 -13.41
CA CYS A 56 -8.86 -4.22 -13.32
C CYS A 56 -8.37 -5.11 -12.16
N SER A 57 -7.21 -5.73 -12.34
CA SER A 57 -6.58 -6.62 -11.36
C SER A 57 -5.33 -6.00 -10.73
N GLY A 58 -4.90 -6.54 -9.60
CA GLY A 58 -3.69 -6.07 -8.90
C GLY A 58 -3.89 -4.70 -8.23
N SER A 59 -2.83 -3.87 -8.22
CA SER A 59 -2.85 -2.54 -7.62
C SER A 59 -3.80 -1.56 -8.31
N LEU A 60 -4.03 -1.74 -9.61
CA LEU A 60 -4.97 -0.91 -10.40
C LEU A 60 -6.44 -1.18 -10.08
N LYS A 61 -6.74 -2.18 -9.25
CA LYS A 61 -8.11 -2.53 -8.87
C LYS A 61 -8.71 -1.50 -7.90
N TYR A 62 -7.92 -0.95 -6.99
CA TYR A 62 -8.45 -0.22 -5.83
C TYR A 62 -8.39 1.30 -6.01
N ALA A 63 -9.45 1.98 -5.57
CA ALA A 63 -9.51 3.44 -5.50
C ALA A 63 -10.43 3.89 -4.36
N HIS A 64 -10.15 5.04 -3.76
CA HIS A 64 -11.10 5.68 -2.84
C HIS A 64 -12.36 6.09 -3.60
N ARG A 65 -13.53 5.90 -2.99
CA ARG A 65 -14.82 6.31 -3.58
C ARG A 65 -14.85 7.78 -4.00
N GLY A 66 -14.30 8.67 -3.18
CA GLY A 66 -14.18 10.09 -3.50
C GLY A 66 -13.21 10.40 -4.65
N CYS A 67 -12.20 9.56 -4.87
CA CYS A 67 -11.30 9.69 -6.03
C CYS A 67 -11.97 9.17 -7.30
N VAL A 68 -12.74 8.07 -7.23
CA VAL A 68 -13.49 7.53 -8.37
C VAL A 68 -14.47 8.58 -8.90
N GLN A 69 -15.25 9.21 -8.00
CA GLN A 69 -16.23 10.21 -8.40
C GLN A 69 -15.57 11.41 -9.09
N ARG A 70 -14.52 11.99 -8.49
CA ARG A 70 -13.78 13.10 -9.11
C ARG A 70 -13.22 12.74 -10.49
N TRP A 71 -12.65 11.55 -10.62
CA TRP A 71 -12.13 11.06 -11.89
C TRP A 71 -13.24 10.92 -12.95
N CYS A 72 -14.42 10.37 -12.58
CA CYS A 72 -15.58 10.30 -13.48
C CYS A 72 -16.07 11.70 -13.90
N ASP A 73 -16.11 12.64 -12.96
CA ASP A 73 -16.56 14.02 -13.20
C ASP A 73 -15.60 14.78 -14.14
N GLU A 74 -14.29 14.67 -13.92
CA GLU A 74 -13.25 15.29 -14.75
C GLU A 74 -13.17 14.66 -16.14
N LYS A 75 -13.30 13.34 -16.23
CA LYS A 75 -13.22 12.59 -17.49
C LYS A 75 -14.52 12.62 -18.30
N GLY A 76 -15.66 12.78 -17.62
CA GLY A 76 -17.00 12.65 -18.22
C GLY A 76 -17.36 11.22 -18.64
N SER A 77 -16.76 10.21 -18.01
CA SER A 77 -17.02 8.79 -18.32
C SER A 77 -16.92 7.92 -17.08
N THR A 78 -17.80 6.94 -16.97
CA THR A 78 -17.78 5.92 -15.92
C THR A 78 -16.98 4.68 -16.32
N LEU A 79 -16.47 4.60 -17.55
CA LEU A 79 -15.71 3.46 -18.04
C LEU A 79 -14.20 3.65 -17.81
N CYS A 80 -13.58 2.67 -17.17
CA CYS A 80 -12.13 2.61 -17.00
C CYS A 80 -11.42 2.63 -18.37
N GLU A 81 -10.41 3.48 -18.56
CA GLU A 81 -9.64 3.50 -19.84
C GLU A 81 -8.76 2.28 -20.09
N ILE A 82 -8.50 1.50 -19.05
CA ILE A 82 -7.60 0.34 -19.14
C ILE A 82 -8.38 -0.90 -19.55
N CYS A 83 -9.47 -1.19 -18.84
CA CYS A 83 -10.28 -2.38 -19.07
C CYS A 83 -11.62 -2.12 -19.76
N LEU A 84 -11.95 -0.86 -20.04
CA LEU A 84 -13.19 -0.41 -20.70
C LEU A 84 -14.48 -0.90 -20.02
N GLN A 85 -14.43 -1.11 -18.71
CA GLN A 85 -15.51 -1.62 -17.87
C GLN A 85 -15.73 -0.68 -16.66
N GLY A 86 -16.93 -0.77 -16.06
CA GLY A 86 -17.34 -0.07 -14.85
C GLY A 86 -18.15 -0.96 -13.92
#